data_AF-A0A1V4DPV5-F1
#
_entry.id   AF-A0A1V4DPV5-F1
#
_cell.length_a   1.000
_cell.length_b   1.000
_cell.length_c   1.000
_cell.angle_alpha   90.00
_cell.angle_beta   90.00
_cell.angle_gamma   90.00
#
_symmetry.space_group_name_H-M   'P 1'
#
loop_
_entity.id
_entity.type
_entity.pdbx_description
1 polymer ?
#
loop_
_entity_poly.entity_id
_entity_poly.type
_entity_poly.pdbx_seq_one_letter_code
_entity_poly.pdbx_strand_id
1 'polypeptide(L)' 'MPAPPQCPACGRPLKDRGLVLTLREDDGKRTCRALWKCPTGHIWWQWSDRANAPLETCPVPSLFR' A
#
# COMPACT_ATOMS: atom_id res chain seq x y z
N MET A 1 -14.07 12.85 5.46
CA MET A 1 -13.33 11.78 4.76
C MET A 1 -11.88 11.88 5.22
N PRO A 2 -11.23 10.80 5.67
CA PRO A 2 -9.82 10.87 6.04
C PRO A 2 -8.99 11.31 4.82
N ALA A 3 -7.98 12.15 5.05
CA ALA A 3 -7.11 12.62 3.98
C ALA A 3 -6.39 11.42 3.35
N PRO A 4 -6.20 11.40 2.01
CA PRO A 4 -5.42 10.35 1.38
C PRO A 4 -4.00 10.36 1.96
N PRO A 5 -3.42 9.18 2.22
CA PRO A 5 -2.08 9.12 2.78
C PRO A 5 -1.09 9.79 1.83
N GLN A 6 -0.08 10.45 2.40
CA GLN A 6 0.98 11.08 1.63
C GLN A 6 2.11 10.08 1.37
N CYS A 7 2.75 10.19 0.21
CA CYS A 7 3.90 9.38 -0.13
C CYS A 7 5.10 9.76 0.76
N PRO A 8 5.65 8.85 1.58
CA PRO A 8 6.78 9.16 2.46
C PRO A 8 8.02 9.67 1.72
N ALA A 9 8.21 9.24 0.45
CA ALA A 9 9.36 9.62 -0.36
C ALA A 9 9.25 11.00 -1.07
N CYS A 10 8.05 11.54 -1.29
CA CYS A 10 7.90 12.76 -2.10
C CYS A 10 6.79 13.71 -1.64
N GLY A 11 6.08 13.40 -0.54
CA GLY A 11 5.01 14.21 0.03
C GLY A 11 3.73 14.30 -0.81
N ARG A 12 3.72 13.76 -2.04
CA ARG A 12 2.55 13.81 -2.93
C ARG A 12 1.43 12.87 -2.44
N PRO A 13 0.15 13.21 -2.69
CA PRO A 13 -0.96 12.35 -2.30
C PRO A 13 -0.88 10.99 -3.01
N LEU A 14 -1.12 9.93 -2.25
CA LEU A 14 -1.27 8.58 -2.79
C LEU A 14 -2.68 8.38 -3.32
N LYS A 15 -2.79 7.63 -4.42
CA LYS A 15 -4.06 7.13 -4.94
C LYS A 15 -4.16 5.64 -4.70
N ASP A 16 -5.34 5.19 -4.30
CA ASP A 16 -5.68 3.77 -4.27
C ASP A 16 -5.62 3.20 -5.71
N ARG A 17 -5.08 2.00 -5.84
CA ARG A 17 -4.94 1.26 -7.10
C ARG A 17 -5.49 -0.17 -7.00
N GLY A 18 -6.23 -0.49 -5.93
CA GLY A 18 -6.83 -1.80 -5.69
C GLY A 18 -6.21 -2.57 -4.52
N LEU A 19 -6.59 -3.85 -4.43
CA LEU A 19 -6.21 -4.76 -3.36
C LEU A 19 -5.41 -5.94 -3.90
N VAL A 20 -4.39 -6.37 -3.15
CA VAL A 20 -3.53 -7.52 -3.47
C VAL A 20 -3.65 -8.55 -2.36
N LEU A 21 -4.17 -9.73 -2.66
CA LEU A 21 -4.26 -10.81 -1.67
C LEU A 21 -2.85 -11.34 -1.36
N THR A 22 -2.44 -11.26 -0.10
CA THR A 22 -1.10 -11.62 0.37
C THR A 22 -1.18 -12.54 1.58
N LEU A 23 -0.25 -13.49 1.69
CA LEU A 23 -0.06 -14.25 2.92
C LEU A 23 0.70 -13.38 3.92
N ARG A 24 0.10 -13.13 5.09
CA ARG A 24 0.77 -12.44 6.19
C ARG A 24 1.59 -13.46 6.97
N GLU A 25 2.91 -13.32 6.92
CA GLU A 25 3.84 -14.27 7.56
C GLU A 25 3.68 -14.32 9.08
N ASP A 26 3.32 -13.19 9.70
CA ASP A 26 3.14 -13.04 11.15
C ASP A 26 2.06 -13.98 11.74
N ASP A 27 0.93 -14.17 11.04
CA ASP A 27 -0.19 -14.98 11.53
C ASP A 27 -0.64 -16.09 10.56
N GLY A 28 0.06 -16.26 9.44
CA GLY A 28 -0.25 -17.25 8.42
C GLY A 28 -1.57 -17.03 7.69
N LYS A 29 -2.24 -15.88 7.88
CA LYS A 29 -3.54 -15.60 7.26
C LYS A 29 -3.38 -14.92 5.90
N ARG A 30 -4.30 -15.21 4.98
CA ARG A 30 -4.41 -14.47 3.73
C ARG A 30 -5.26 -13.23 3.94
N THR A 31 -4.66 -12.07 3.72
CA THR A 31 -5.27 -10.76 3.90
C THR A 31 -4.89 -9.84 2.75
N CYS A 32 -5.76 -8.90 2.41
CA CYS A 32 -5.49 -7.93 1.36
C CYS A 32 -4.51 -6.83 1.82
N ARG A 33 -3.57 -6.51 0.94
CA ARG A 33 -2.79 -5.27 0.96
C ARG A 33 -3.45 -4.26 0.04
N ALA A 34 -3.78 -3.07 0.53
CA ALA A 34 -4.14 -1.93 -0.29
C ALA A 34 -2.91 -1.42 -1.04
N LEU A 35 -3.06 -1.24 -2.35
CA LEU A 35 -2.02 -0.76 -3.25
C LEU A 35 -2.16 0.74 -3.42
N TRP A 36 -1.09 1.46 -3.08
CA TRP A 36 -1.03 2.92 -3.15
C TRP A 36 0.03 3.35 -4.16
N LYS A 37 -0.30 4.31 -5.01
CA LYS A 37 0.66 4.88 -5.99
C LYS A 37 0.60 6.40 -5.99
N CYS A 38 1.78 7.03 -5.94
CA CYS A 38 1.87 8.49 -6.08
C CYS A 38 2.09 8.90 -7.54
N PRO A 39 1.88 10.19 -7.90
CA PRO A 39 2.10 10.67 -9.27
C PRO A 39 3.53 10.52 -9.79
N THR A 40 4.54 10.45 -8.91
CA THR A 40 5.94 10.19 -9.30
C THR A 40 6.25 8.70 -9.51
N GLY A 41 5.29 7.81 -9.28
CA GLY A 41 5.43 6.38 -9.53
C GLY A 41 5.90 5.52 -8.36
N HIS A 42 6.10 6.07 -7.14
CA HIS A 42 6.35 5.24 -5.96
C HIS A 42 5.12 4.41 -5.60
N ILE A 43 5.37 3.15 -5.26
CA ILE A 43 4.33 2.16 -4.93
C ILE A 43 4.50 1.74 -3.47
N TRP A 44 3.40 1.78 -2.73
CA TRP A 44 3.34 1.44 -1.32
C TRP A 44 2.21 0.47 -1.04
N TRP A 45 2.36 -0.33 0.00
CA TRP A 45 1.36 -1.27 0.50
C TRP A 45 0.92 -0.89 1.90
N GLN A 46 -0.35 -1.14 2.20
CA GLN A 46 -0.88 -1.06 3.57
C GLN A 46 -1.79 -2.24 3.81
N TRP A 47 -1.79 -2.81 5.02
CA TRP A 47 -2.77 -3.84 5.38
C TRP A 47 -4.18 -3.25 5.38
N SER A 48 -5.08 -3.80 4.54
CA SER A 48 -6.43 -3.24 4.38
C SER A 48 -7.31 -3.45 5.62
N ASP A 49 -7.00 -4.46 6.43
CA ASP A 49 -7.64 -4.76 7.71
C ASP A 49 -7.07 -3.92 8.87
N ARG A 50 -6.00 -3.14 8.64
CA ARG A 50 -5.32 -2.34 9.66
C ARG A 50 -5.09 -0.92 9.14
N ALA A 51 -6.10 -0.06 9.29
CA ALA A 51 -6.03 1.34 8.83
C ALA A 51 -4.86 2.15 9.43
N ASN A 52 -4.41 1.79 10.63
CA ASN A 52 -3.28 2.43 11.33
C ASN A 52 -1.92 1.75 11.03
N ALA A 53 -1.89 0.69 10.21
CA ALA A 53 -0.63 0.07 9.83
C ALA A 53 0.21 1.05 8.98
N PRO A 54 1.54 1.04 9.13
CA PRO A 54 2.41 1.87 8.32
C PRO A 54 2.31 1.51 6.83
N LEU A 55 2.64 2.47 5.99
CA LEU A 55 2.91 2.19 4.58
C LEU A 55 4.24 1.45 4.46
N GLU A 56 4.21 0.32 3.79
CA GLU A 56 5.36 -0.54 3.53
C GLU A 56 5.72 -0.47 2.04
N THR A 57 7.00 -0.64 1.71
CA THR A 57 7.43 -0.69 0.32
C THR A 57 6.87 -1.93 -0.36
N CYS A 58 6.32 -1.79 -1.56
CA CYS A 58 5.91 -2.94 -2.35
C CYS A 58 7.15 -3.75 -2.76
N PRO A 59 7.26 -5.05 -2.42
CA PRO A 59 8.41 -5.89 -2.77
C PRO A 59 8.45 -6.23 -4.26
N VAL A 60 7.31 -6.13 -4.96
CA VAL A 60 7.17 -6.47 -6.39
C VAL A 60 6.58 -5.28 -7.17
N PRO A 61 7.22 -4.10 -7.17
CA PRO A 61 6.66 -2.88 -7.75
C PRO A 61 6.50 -2.98 -9.28
N SER A 62 7.28 -3.84 -9.93
CA SER A 62 7.22 -4.10 -11.37
C SER A 62 5.88 -4.68 -11.84
N LEU A 63 5.12 -5.34 -10.97
CA LEU A 63 3.80 -5.87 -11.31
C LEU A 63 2.71 -4.79 -11.44
N PHE A 64 2.97 -3.58 -10.96
CA PHE A 64 1.98 -2.49 -10.88
C PHE A 64 2.42 -1.21 -11.61
N ARG A 65 3.29 -1.38 -12.61
CA ARG A 65 3.91 -0.29 -13.35
C ARG A 65 2.90 0.59 -14.07
#